data_AF-A0A7J2L5H8-F1
#
_entry.id   AF-A0A7J2L5H8-F1
#
_cell.length_a   1.000
_cell.length_b   1.000
_cell.length_c   1.000
_cell.angle_alpha   90.00
_cell.angle_beta   90.00
_cell.angle_gamma   90.00
#
_symmetry.space_group_name_H-M   'P 1'
#
loop_
_entity.id
_entity.type
_entity.pdbx_description
1 polymer ?
#
loop_
_entity_poly.entity_id
_entity_poly.type
_entity_poly.pdbx_seq_one_letter_code
_entity_poly.pdbx_strand_id
1 'polypeptide(L)'
;MDFTKITKYIPAIESPTYKIPVNKKLIWTGLVLIVYLMLSSQLFGSVYGVVPGAGQRFQTLQLLLGSSFGTLMTLGIGPIVTASIILQLLVGSKIIDWDLKEHEDRKKYEAVQKIFSIVLCFVEASAFVLGGAVPPKSPDVFTTSIVIIQLALGGLIVILLDEIVTKYGIGSGISLFIAAGVANRIFIRLFTPFTASGEWPTIGNPPAGIFWGFVYGLMNRDTILILTNLLPMLSTTVVFLIVVYASSVSVEIPLAFAALRGFGRRWSLNLFYTSNIPVILTAALLANFQLLGNMLAKPTEENPNLSCSFLGCIERLEGGGTRPVSGLLYYLSAPSNMLLDLITGNFESRLLLRVLTYTLFMVVCAIMFSVFWVNTSGMDAESVAEQITSIGLKIPGYRSNPKIVKQVLDKYIPPLAVIGGALIGLLAAFADFTGALGSGTGMLLTVTILYNFYQQLKMERLEGAHPIVKKIMGVE
;
A
#
# COMPACT_ATOMS: atom_id res chain seq x y z
N MET A 1 -0.46 -22.17 24.52
CA MET A 1 0.99 -22.20 24.21
C MET A 1 1.57 -20.87 24.62
N ASP A 2 2.59 -20.83 25.48
CA ASP A 2 3.24 -19.61 25.95
C ASP A 2 3.98 -18.88 24.81
N PHE A 3 3.24 -18.17 23.96
CA PHE A 3 3.82 -17.32 22.91
C PHE A 3 4.76 -16.25 23.50
N THR A 4 4.55 -15.88 24.78
CA THR A 4 5.36 -14.93 25.56
C THR A 4 6.81 -15.37 25.77
N LYS A 5 7.11 -16.68 25.81
CA LYS A 5 8.49 -17.18 25.93
C LYS A 5 9.27 -17.01 24.63
N ILE A 6 8.60 -17.18 23.48
CA ILE A 6 9.21 -16.98 22.16
C ILE A 6 9.42 -15.48 21.91
N THR A 7 8.53 -14.62 22.39
CA THR A 7 8.66 -13.15 22.24
C THR A 7 9.95 -12.59 22.85
N LYS A 8 10.51 -13.21 23.90
CA LYS A 8 11.79 -12.78 24.50
C LYS A 8 13.02 -12.98 23.61
N TYR A 9 12.96 -13.89 22.64
CA TYR A 9 14.08 -14.19 21.75
C TYR A 9 14.03 -13.41 20.43
N ILE A 10 12.93 -12.70 20.16
CA ILE A 10 12.77 -11.95 18.92
C ILE A 10 13.40 -10.57 19.11
N PRO A 11 14.29 -10.13 18.19
CA PRO A 11 14.88 -8.80 18.27
C PRO A 11 13.78 -7.75 18.18
N ALA A 12 13.59 -6.96 19.24
CA ALA A 12 12.60 -5.90 19.31
C ALA A 12 13.29 -4.58 19.59
N ILE A 13 12.82 -3.51 18.93
CA ILE A 13 13.35 -2.16 19.18
C ILE A 13 12.72 -1.63 20.47
N GLU A 14 13.52 -1.11 21.38
CA GLU A 14 13.01 -0.51 22.62
C GLU A 14 12.21 0.77 22.32
N SER A 15 11.09 0.97 23.01
CA SER A 15 10.33 2.22 22.89
C SER A 15 11.09 3.36 23.60
N PRO A 16 11.13 4.57 23.02
CA PRO A 16 11.83 5.69 23.65
C PRO A 16 11.21 6.05 25.01
N THR A 17 12.07 6.26 26.01
CA THR A 17 11.67 6.64 27.38
C THR A 17 11.28 8.11 27.51
N TYR A 18 11.60 8.94 26.51
CA TYR A 18 11.30 10.37 26.47
C TYR A 18 10.60 10.76 25.16
N LYS A 19 9.83 11.86 25.18
CA LYS A 19 9.20 12.40 23.97
C LYS A 19 10.26 12.95 23.01
N ILE A 20 10.38 12.33 21.84
CA ILE A 20 11.35 12.74 20.82
C ILE A 20 10.86 14.02 20.12
N PRO A 21 11.69 15.07 19.99
CA PRO A 21 11.32 16.27 19.27
C PRO A 21 11.10 15.99 17.77
N VAL A 22 10.18 16.72 17.14
CA VAL A 22 9.76 16.53 15.74
C VAL A 22 10.95 16.47 14.78
N ASN A 23 11.96 17.33 14.98
CA ASN A 23 13.16 17.36 14.12
C ASN A 23 13.94 16.02 14.17
N LYS A 24 14.06 15.40 15.35
CA LYS A 24 14.72 14.09 15.48
C LYS A 24 13.87 12.98 14.87
N LYS A 25 12.54 13.04 15.01
CA LYS A 25 11.64 12.08 14.34
C LYS A 25 11.75 12.15 12.83
N LEU A 26 11.82 13.35 12.26
CA LEU A 26 12.04 13.57 10.83
C LEU A 26 13.38 13.00 10.36
N ILE A 27 14.46 13.19 11.13
CA ILE A 27 15.78 12.62 10.81
C ILE A 27 15.74 11.09 10.81
N TRP A 28 15.13 10.47 11.82
CA TRP A 28 14.97 9.00 11.86
C TRP A 28 14.15 8.48 10.69
N THR A 29 13.04 9.14 10.38
CA THR A 29 12.18 8.79 9.23
C THR A 29 12.94 8.92 7.91
N GLY A 30 13.71 9.99 7.73
CA GLY A 30 14.55 10.20 6.55
C GLY A 30 15.71 9.21 6.43
N LEU A 31 16.35 8.86 7.54
CA LEU A 31 17.42 7.86 7.56
C LEU A 31 16.89 6.48 7.16
N VAL A 32 15.76 6.06 7.74
CA VAL A 32 15.10 4.79 7.37
C VAL A 32 14.70 4.79 5.89
N LEU A 33 14.19 5.92 5.38
CA LEU A 33 13.86 6.06 3.96
C LEU A 33 15.09 5.89 3.06
N ILE A 34 16.23 6.50 3.41
CA ILE A 34 17.48 6.36 2.65
C ILE A 34 17.96 4.92 2.67
N VAL A 35 17.99 4.27 3.83
CA VAL A 35 18.39 2.85 3.95
C VAL A 35 17.47 1.97 3.11
N TYR A 36 16.17 2.21 3.16
CA TYR A 36 15.18 1.49 2.35
C TYR A 36 15.44 1.67 0.85
N LEU A 37 15.62 2.91 0.38
CA LEU A 37 15.90 3.19 -1.04
C LEU A 37 17.25 2.59 -1.50
N MET A 38 18.27 2.60 -0.65
CA MET A 38 19.56 1.97 -0.94
C MET A 38 19.41 0.46 -1.09
N LEU A 39 18.73 -0.21 -0.15
CA LEU A 39 18.49 -1.66 -0.21
C LEU A 39 17.54 -2.05 -1.35
N SER A 40 16.61 -1.17 -1.71
CA SER A 40 15.71 -1.34 -2.86
C SER A 40 16.44 -1.16 -4.19
N SER A 41 17.54 -0.41 -4.23
CA SER A 41 18.29 -0.15 -5.45
C SER A 41 19.05 -1.40 -5.92
N GLN A 42 19.04 -1.63 -7.22
CA GLN A 42 19.70 -2.79 -7.85
C GLN A 42 21.23 -2.73 -7.75
N LEU A 43 21.79 -1.56 -7.42
CA LEU A 43 23.23 -1.32 -7.30
C LEU A 43 23.81 -1.84 -5.97
N PHE A 44 23.07 -1.71 -4.85
CA PHE A 44 23.54 -2.13 -3.52
C PHE A 44 22.82 -3.38 -3.00
N GLY A 45 21.62 -3.66 -3.51
CA GLY A 45 20.75 -4.71 -3.01
C GLY A 45 20.72 -5.98 -3.86
N SER A 46 21.49 -6.10 -4.94
CA SER A 46 21.39 -7.26 -5.84
C SER A 46 21.61 -8.57 -5.08
N VAL A 47 20.61 -9.45 -5.13
CA VAL A 47 20.71 -10.77 -4.48
C VAL A 47 21.77 -11.58 -5.21
N TYR A 48 22.71 -12.14 -4.45
CA TYR A 48 23.82 -12.88 -5.04
C TYR A 48 23.29 -14.15 -5.70
N GLY A 49 23.60 -14.34 -6.99
CA GLY A 49 23.21 -15.53 -7.73
C GLY A 49 21.84 -15.46 -8.43
N VAL A 50 21.28 -14.27 -8.68
CA VAL A 50 20.05 -14.09 -9.48
C VAL A 50 20.38 -13.68 -10.92
N VAL A 51 19.60 -14.16 -11.89
CA VAL A 51 19.71 -13.73 -13.30
C VAL A 51 19.22 -12.28 -13.47
N PRO A 52 20.02 -11.37 -14.07
CA PRO A 52 19.58 -10.01 -14.33
C PRO A 52 18.38 -10.01 -15.29
N GLY A 53 17.27 -9.36 -14.89
CA GLY A 53 16.05 -9.24 -15.69
C GLY A 53 14.85 -10.07 -15.20
N ALA A 54 15.03 -10.96 -14.22
CA ALA A 54 13.95 -11.83 -13.70
C ALA A 54 12.72 -11.08 -13.15
N GLY A 55 12.90 -9.83 -12.70
CA GLY A 55 11.85 -9.04 -12.05
C GLY A 55 10.84 -8.38 -13.00
N GLN A 56 11.06 -8.36 -14.31
CA GLN A 56 10.15 -7.66 -15.25
C GLN A 56 8.74 -8.30 -15.30
N ARG A 57 8.63 -9.59 -14.96
CA ARG A 57 7.36 -10.33 -14.93
C ARG A 57 6.37 -9.81 -13.88
N PHE A 58 6.87 -9.28 -12.77
CA PHE A 58 6.04 -8.92 -11.61
C PHE A 58 5.97 -7.41 -11.36
N GLN A 59 6.02 -6.62 -12.43
CA GLN A 59 6.00 -5.17 -12.37
C GLN A 59 4.79 -4.60 -11.60
N THR A 60 3.62 -5.23 -11.68
CA THR A 60 2.43 -4.78 -10.95
C THR A 60 2.52 -5.11 -9.45
N LEU A 61 3.04 -6.29 -9.09
CA LEU A 61 3.23 -6.69 -7.69
C LEU A 61 4.26 -5.81 -6.97
N GLN A 62 5.32 -5.41 -7.67
CA GLN A 62 6.36 -4.49 -7.15
C GLN A 62 5.78 -3.19 -6.58
N LEU A 63 4.77 -2.64 -7.24
CA LEU A 63 4.16 -1.37 -6.82
C LEU A 63 3.36 -1.51 -5.53
N LEU A 64 2.54 -2.54 -5.46
CA LEU A 64 1.61 -2.74 -4.36
C LEU A 64 2.34 -3.18 -3.08
N LEU A 65 3.39 -3.97 -3.23
CA LEU A 65 4.18 -4.53 -2.13
C LEU A 65 5.40 -3.67 -1.77
N GLY A 66 5.58 -2.52 -2.44
CA GLY A 66 6.81 -1.73 -2.35
C GLY A 66 8.08 -2.52 -2.69
N SER A 67 7.95 -3.65 -3.39
CA SER A 67 9.07 -4.55 -3.62
C SER A 67 9.84 -4.21 -4.87
N SER A 68 11.12 -4.60 -4.89
CA SER A 68 11.98 -4.56 -6.06
C SER A 68 12.51 -5.96 -6.31
N PHE A 69 11.94 -6.69 -7.28
CA PHE A 69 12.35 -8.07 -7.53
C PHE A 69 13.78 -8.10 -8.05
N GLY A 70 14.59 -9.00 -7.46
CA GLY A 70 16.02 -9.10 -7.74
C GLY A 70 16.90 -8.33 -6.75
N THR A 71 16.31 -7.65 -5.76
CA THR A 71 17.04 -7.04 -4.63
C THR A 71 16.66 -7.67 -3.30
N LEU A 72 17.40 -7.35 -2.24
CA LEU A 72 17.08 -7.71 -0.85
C LEU A 72 15.63 -7.30 -0.47
N MET A 73 15.06 -6.31 -1.16
CA MET A 73 13.68 -5.85 -0.98
C MET A 73 12.67 -6.55 -1.89
N THR A 74 12.95 -7.77 -2.37
CA THR A 74 12.00 -8.51 -3.24
C THR A 74 10.69 -8.86 -2.53
N LEU A 75 10.72 -9.12 -1.22
CA LEU A 75 9.50 -9.37 -0.45
C LEU A 75 8.77 -8.06 -0.09
N GLY A 76 9.51 -6.94 -0.01
CA GLY A 76 8.98 -5.64 0.37
C GLY A 76 8.22 -5.71 1.70
N ILE A 77 7.02 -5.12 1.72
CA ILE A 77 6.10 -5.16 2.87
C ILE A 77 5.15 -6.37 2.86
N GLY A 78 5.24 -7.26 1.85
CA GLY A 78 4.32 -8.37 1.62
C GLY A 78 4.06 -9.23 2.86
N PRO A 79 5.09 -9.81 3.51
CA PRO A 79 4.91 -10.67 4.67
C PRO A 79 4.20 -9.98 5.84
N ILE A 80 4.48 -8.68 6.03
CA ILE A 80 3.91 -7.87 7.12
C ILE A 80 2.42 -7.64 6.86
N VAL A 81 2.07 -7.27 5.63
CA VAL A 81 0.69 -7.03 5.24
C VAL A 81 -0.10 -8.33 5.24
N THR A 82 0.43 -9.41 4.67
CA THR A 82 -0.21 -10.74 4.68
C THR A 82 -0.46 -11.23 6.11
N ALA A 83 0.52 -11.08 7.01
CA ALA A 83 0.35 -11.40 8.42
C ALA A 83 -0.77 -10.59 9.07
N SER A 84 -0.80 -9.29 8.78
CA SER A 84 -1.83 -8.39 9.30
C SER A 84 -3.22 -8.75 8.79
N ILE A 85 -3.39 -9.10 7.51
CA ILE A 85 -4.68 -9.52 6.92
C ILE A 85 -5.21 -10.75 7.66
N ILE A 86 -4.37 -11.78 7.80
CA ILE A 86 -4.79 -13.04 8.41
C ILE A 86 -5.19 -12.82 9.87
N LEU A 87 -4.38 -12.06 10.62
CA LEU A 87 -4.68 -11.80 12.03
C LEU A 87 -5.91 -10.92 12.22
N GLN A 88 -6.09 -9.90 11.37
CA GLN A 88 -7.28 -9.04 11.37
C GLN A 88 -8.55 -9.83 11.03
N LEU A 89 -8.47 -10.77 10.08
CA LEU A 89 -9.60 -11.64 9.77
C LEU A 89 -9.92 -12.56 10.94
N LEU A 90 -8.93 -13.15 11.60
CA LEU A 90 -9.13 -14.04 12.75
C LEU A 90 -9.74 -13.32 13.97
N VAL A 91 -9.26 -12.12 14.28
CA VAL A 91 -9.79 -11.30 15.37
C VAL A 91 -11.15 -10.70 14.99
N GLY A 92 -11.28 -10.18 13.77
CA GLY A 92 -12.52 -9.57 13.28
C GLY A 92 -13.68 -10.55 13.13
N SER A 93 -13.40 -11.81 12.77
CA SER A 93 -14.40 -12.89 12.73
C SER A 93 -14.69 -13.49 14.11
N LYS A 94 -14.08 -12.97 15.18
CA LYS A 94 -14.16 -13.50 16.55
C LYS A 94 -13.79 -14.99 16.66
N ILE A 95 -12.91 -15.47 15.77
CA ILE A 95 -12.29 -16.79 15.94
C ILE A 95 -11.26 -16.72 17.07
N ILE A 96 -10.61 -15.57 17.22
CA ILE A 96 -9.75 -15.23 18.34
C ILE A 96 -10.37 -14.02 19.06
N ASP A 97 -10.93 -14.25 20.25
CA ASP A 97 -11.47 -13.20 21.11
C ASP A 97 -10.33 -12.51 21.89
N TRP A 98 -9.62 -11.60 21.22
CA TRP A 98 -8.69 -10.67 21.87
C TRP A 98 -9.30 -9.28 21.91
N ASP A 99 -9.36 -8.68 23.10
CA ASP A 99 -9.83 -7.31 23.24
C ASP A 99 -8.65 -6.35 23.08
N LEU A 100 -8.56 -5.69 21.93
CA LEU A 100 -7.52 -4.70 21.63
C LEU A 100 -7.61 -3.44 22.51
N LYS A 101 -8.70 -3.28 23.29
CA LYS A 101 -8.78 -2.26 24.35
C LYS A 101 -7.86 -2.59 25.52
N GLU A 102 -7.64 -3.88 25.81
CA GLU A 102 -6.79 -4.31 26.91
C GLU A 102 -5.32 -4.26 26.51
N HIS A 103 -4.50 -3.70 27.41
CA HIS A 103 -3.09 -3.48 27.14
C HIS A 103 -2.30 -4.80 27.00
N GLU A 104 -2.76 -5.88 27.64
CA GLU A 104 -2.16 -7.21 27.54
C GLU A 104 -2.45 -7.87 26.19
N ASP A 105 -3.70 -7.83 25.74
CA ASP A 105 -4.14 -8.44 24.49
C ASP A 105 -3.63 -7.70 23.27
N ARG A 106 -3.52 -6.37 23.34
CA ARG A 106 -2.83 -5.58 22.32
C ARG A 106 -1.36 -6.00 22.17
N LYS A 107 -0.65 -6.25 23.28
CA LYS A 107 0.75 -6.73 23.23
C LYS A 107 0.83 -8.14 22.64
N LYS A 108 -0.13 -9.02 22.95
CA LYS A 108 -0.21 -10.35 22.34
C LYS A 108 -0.44 -10.25 20.83
N TYR A 109 -1.36 -9.40 20.40
CA TYR A 109 -1.64 -9.16 18.99
C TYR A 109 -0.40 -8.69 18.24
N GLU A 110 0.29 -7.66 18.74
CA GLU A 110 1.52 -7.13 18.13
C GLU A 110 2.64 -8.20 18.08
N ALA A 111 2.81 -8.99 19.16
CA ALA A 111 3.81 -10.05 19.21
C ALA A 111 3.51 -11.20 18.23
N VAL A 112 2.25 -11.64 18.15
CA VAL A 112 1.83 -12.71 17.23
C VAL A 112 1.90 -12.24 15.79
N GLN A 113 1.47 -11.02 15.48
CA GLN A 113 1.61 -10.43 14.15
C GLN A 113 3.07 -10.45 13.70
N LYS A 114 4.00 -10.11 14.59
CA LYS A 114 5.44 -10.12 14.28
C LYS A 114 5.99 -11.52 14.06
N ILE A 115 5.69 -12.46 14.95
CA ILE A 115 6.09 -13.87 14.79
C ILE A 115 5.60 -14.40 13.45
N PHE A 116 4.34 -14.14 13.15
CA PHE A 116 3.70 -14.61 11.94
C PHE A 116 4.29 -13.95 10.68
N SER A 117 4.60 -12.65 10.73
CA SER A 117 5.33 -11.94 9.66
C SER A 117 6.70 -12.55 9.39
N ILE A 118 7.45 -12.90 10.45
CA ILE A 118 8.77 -13.54 10.32
C ILE A 118 8.65 -14.90 9.63
N VAL A 119 7.70 -15.73 10.05
CA VAL A 119 7.44 -17.03 9.41
C VAL A 119 7.06 -16.84 7.94
N LEU A 120 6.19 -15.88 7.65
CA LEU A 120 5.79 -15.56 6.28
C LEU A 120 6.95 -15.04 5.43
N CYS A 121 7.95 -14.35 5.99
CA CYS A 121 9.16 -14.00 5.23
C CYS A 121 9.85 -15.24 4.66
N PHE A 122 10.00 -16.32 5.43
CA PHE A 122 10.61 -17.55 4.94
C PHE A 122 9.72 -18.29 3.94
N VAL A 123 8.40 -18.32 4.20
CA VAL A 123 7.44 -18.97 3.30
C VAL A 123 7.37 -18.25 1.96
N GLU A 124 7.18 -16.92 1.96
CA GLU A 124 7.13 -16.11 0.75
C GLU A 124 8.47 -16.12 0.00
N ALA A 125 9.61 -16.04 0.68
CA ALA A 125 10.92 -16.15 0.03
C ALA A 125 11.09 -17.50 -0.67
N SER A 126 10.72 -18.60 0.00
CA SER A 126 10.76 -19.94 -0.60
C SER A 126 9.81 -20.04 -1.80
N ALA A 127 8.62 -19.48 -1.67
CA ALA A 127 7.61 -19.43 -2.72
C ALA A 127 8.09 -18.65 -3.95
N PHE A 128 8.72 -17.49 -3.78
CA PHE A 128 9.23 -16.67 -4.89
C PHE A 128 10.37 -17.34 -5.65
N VAL A 129 11.26 -18.05 -4.95
CA VAL A 129 12.40 -18.73 -5.57
C VAL A 129 11.95 -20.01 -6.29
N LEU A 130 11.18 -20.87 -5.61
CA LEU A 130 10.67 -22.12 -6.19
C LEU A 130 9.63 -21.86 -7.29
N GLY A 131 8.84 -20.80 -7.15
CA GLY A 131 7.87 -20.34 -8.14
C GLY A 131 8.48 -19.71 -9.39
N GLY A 132 9.81 -19.61 -9.48
CA GLY A 132 10.51 -19.07 -10.64
C GLY A 132 10.35 -17.55 -10.83
N ALA A 133 9.92 -16.84 -9.80
CA ALA A 133 9.85 -15.38 -9.81
C ALA A 133 11.24 -14.73 -9.67
N VAL A 134 12.12 -15.41 -8.94
CA VAL A 134 13.54 -15.08 -8.84
C VAL A 134 14.35 -16.35 -9.13
N PRO A 135 14.56 -16.71 -10.41
CA PRO A 135 15.30 -17.91 -10.76
C PRO A 135 16.79 -17.73 -10.38
N PRO A 136 17.38 -18.71 -9.69
CA PRO A 136 18.81 -18.70 -9.41
C PRO A 136 19.61 -18.92 -10.70
N LYS A 137 20.78 -18.29 -10.79
CA LYS A 137 21.71 -18.31 -11.94
C LYS A 137 22.19 -19.73 -12.27
N SER A 138 22.28 -20.59 -11.26
CA SER A 138 22.40 -22.03 -11.40
C SER A 138 21.30 -22.68 -10.55
N PRO A 139 20.53 -23.65 -11.08
CA PRO A 139 19.50 -24.39 -10.34
C PRO A 139 20.12 -25.43 -9.40
N ASP A 140 21.12 -25.02 -8.62
CA ASP A 140 21.77 -25.85 -7.62
C ASP A 140 21.08 -25.64 -6.26
N VAL A 141 21.02 -26.69 -5.43
CA VAL A 141 20.31 -26.64 -4.14
C VAL A 141 20.97 -25.60 -3.21
N PHE A 142 22.29 -25.44 -3.33
CA PHE A 142 23.08 -24.51 -2.54
C PHE A 142 22.78 -23.03 -2.89
N THR A 143 22.79 -22.66 -4.17
CA THR A 143 22.48 -21.29 -4.62
C THR A 143 21.03 -20.93 -4.35
N THR A 144 20.11 -21.88 -4.56
CA THR A 144 18.68 -21.71 -4.26
C THR A 144 18.46 -21.40 -2.77
N SER A 145 19.11 -22.15 -1.88
CA SER A 145 18.99 -21.94 -0.43
C SER A 145 19.59 -20.59 0.02
N ILE A 146 20.72 -20.18 -0.57
CA ILE A 146 21.33 -18.87 -0.29
C ILE A 146 20.39 -17.73 -0.69
N VAL A 147 19.78 -17.80 -1.88
CA VAL A 147 18.83 -16.78 -2.36
C VAL A 147 17.63 -16.69 -1.41
N ILE A 148 17.06 -17.83 -0.97
CA ILE A 148 15.94 -17.84 -0.03
C ILE A 148 16.33 -17.16 1.29
N ILE A 149 17.48 -17.50 1.86
CA ILE A 149 17.95 -16.90 3.12
C ILE A 149 18.19 -15.40 2.97
N GLN A 150 18.81 -14.95 1.87
CA GLN A 150 19.04 -13.53 1.60
C GLN A 150 17.72 -12.75 1.49
N LEU A 151 16.73 -13.31 0.79
CA LEU A 151 15.41 -12.71 0.67
C LEU A 151 14.65 -12.65 2.01
N ALA A 152 14.71 -13.73 2.80
CA ALA A 152 14.10 -13.76 4.12
C ALA A 152 14.76 -12.75 5.07
N LEU A 153 16.09 -12.64 5.06
CA LEU A 153 16.83 -11.64 5.83
C LEU A 153 16.48 -10.21 5.40
N GLY A 154 16.30 -9.97 4.10
CA GLY A 154 15.80 -8.69 3.58
C GLY A 154 14.42 -8.33 4.15
N GLY A 155 13.49 -9.28 4.17
CA GLY A 155 12.18 -9.11 4.81
C GLY A 155 12.26 -8.82 6.31
N LEU A 156 13.17 -9.49 7.04
CA LEU A 156 13.43 -9.20 8.45
C LEU A 156 13.93 -7.77 8.68
N ILE A 157 14.80 -7.27 7.81
CA ILE A 157 15.26 -5.88 7.87
C ILE A 157 14.09 -4.92 7.70
N VAL A 158 13.15 -5.17 6.77
CA VAL A 158 11.96 -4.33 6.60
C VAL A 158 11.09 -4.29 7.85
N ILE A 159 10.88 -5.44 8.51
CA ILE A 159 10.13 -5.50 9.78
C ILE A 159 10.79 -4.62 10.85
N LEU A 160 12.11 -4.68 10.97
CA LEU A 160 12.85 -3.86 11.92
C LEU A 160 12.80 -2.37 11.56
N LEU A 161 12.96 -2.01 10.28
CA LEU A 161 12.85 -0.63 9.83
C LEU A 161 11.45 -0.06 10.08
N ASP A 162 10.39 -0.85 9.90
CA ASP A 162 9.01 -0.45 10.21
C ASP A 162 8.82 -0.15 11.71
N GLU A 163 9.39 -0.99 12.59
CA GLU A 163 9.39 -0.73 14.03
C GLU A 163 10.15 0.55 14.42
N ILE A 164 11.28 0.83 13.76
CA ILE A 164 12.03 2.08 14.00
C ILE A 164 11.15 3.27 13.64
N VAL A 165 10.48 3.26 12.49
CA VAL A 165 9.61 4.38 12.07
C VAL A 165 8.42 4.51 13.01
N THR A 166 7.80 3.40 13.40
CA THR A 166 6.62 3.42 14.28
C THR A 166 6.94 3.93 15.69
N LYS A 167 8.15 3.67 16.21
CA LYS A 167 8.57 4.07 17.56
C LYS A 167 9.31 5.42 17.61
N TYR A 168 10.19 5.68 16.65
CA TYR A 168 11.09 6.85 16.62
C TYR A 168 10.77 7.85 15.51
N GLY A 169 10.04 7.44 14.47
CA GLY A 169 9.71 8.25 13.32
C GLY A 169 8.32 8.89 13.39
N ILE A 170 7.80 9.26 12.22
CA ILE A 170 6.46 9.81 12.02
C ILE A 170 5.65 8.83 11.19
N GLY A 171 4.46 8.47 11.68
CA GLY A 171 3.55 7.55 11.02
C GLY A 171 3.99 6.09 11.08
N SER A 172 3.64 5.31 10.05
CA SER A 172 3.96 3.88 9.95
C SER A 172 5.00 3.65 8.86
N GLY A 173 5.95 2.74 9.10
CA GLY A 173 6.97 2.37 8.11
C GLY A 173 6.37 1.74 6.87
N ILE A 174 5.36 0.86 7.01
CA ILE A 174 4.61 0.29 5.87
C ILE A 174 4.13 1.39 4.93
N SER A 175 3.49 2.43 5.47
CA SER A 175 2.98 3.54 4.67
C SER A 175 4.11 4.36 4.04
N LEU A 176 5.22 4.59 4.75
CA LEU A 176 6.39 5.28 4.23
C LEU A 176 7.01 4.52 3.04
N PHE A 177 7.15 3.19 3.14
CA PHE A 177 7.74 2.34 2.10
C PHE A 177 6.89 2.26 0.84
N ILE A 178 5.55 2.20 0.97
CA ILE A 178 4.63 2.27 -0.17
C ILE A 178 4.80 3.62 -0.88
N ALA A 179 4.71 4.72 -0.13
CA ALA A 179 4.81 6.07 -0.69
C ALA A 179 6.17 6.28 -1.38
N ALA A 180 7.26 5.80 -0.76
CA ALA A 180 8.59 5.85 -1.33
C ALA A 180 8.73 5.04 -2.62
N GLY A 181 8.21 3.81 -2.65
CA GLY A 181 8.29 2.92 -3.81
C GLY A 181 7.52 3.48 -5.02
N VAL A 182 6.30 3.97 -4.79
CA VAL A 182 5.48 4.59 -5.84
C VAL A 182 6.12 5.89 -6.33
N ALA A 183 6.56 6.78 -5.42
CA ALA A 183 7.21 8.03 -5.80
C ALA A 183 8.50 7.80 -6.60
N ASN A 184 9.33 6.85 -6.17
CA ASN A 184 10.54 6.46 -6.89
C ASN A 184 10.22 5.97 -8.30
N ARG A 185 9.21 5.09 -8.44
CA ARG A 185 8.83 4.58 -9.76
C ARG A 185 8.26 5.65 -10.68
N ILE A 186 7.41 6.55 -10.16
CA ILE A 186 6.89 7.69 -10.94
C ILE A 186 8.07 8.52 -11.43
N PHE A 187 9.03 8.82 -10.56
CA PHE A 187 10.20 9.62 -10.91
C PHE A 187 11.08 8.93 -11.97
N ILE A 188 11.40 7.65 -11.78
CA ILE A 188 12.19 6.86 -12.75
C ILE A 188 11.45 6.75 -14.09
N ARG A 189 10.16 6.38 -14.09
CA ARG A 189 9.38 6.24 -15.34
C ARG A 189 9.18 7.56 -16.06
N LEU A 190 9.17 8.69 -15.35
CA LEU A 190 9.03 9.99 -15.98
C LEU A 190 10.36 10.48 -16.56
N PHE A 191 11.45 10.40 -15.79
CA PHE A 191 12.69 11.12 -16.08
C PHE A 191 13.89 10.27 -16.55
N THR A 192 13.76 8.95 -16.73
CA THR A 192 14.88 8.13 -17.21
C THR A 192 15.29 8.52 -18.63
N PRO A 193 16.52 9.02 -18.86
CA PRO A 193 16.96 9.46 -20.19
C PRO A 193 17.46 8.29 -21.06
N PHE A 194 17.73 7.13 -20.46
CA PHE A 194 18.25 5.96 -21.15
C PHE A 194 17.14 5.11 -21.77
N THR A 195 17.50 4.30 -22.74
CA THR A 195 16.64 3.24 -23.32
C THR A 195 16.43 2.10 -22.31
N ALA A 196 15.50 1.20 -22.60
CA ALA A 196 15.23 0.03 -21.74
C ALA A 196 16.46 -0.90 -21.56
N SER A 197 17.41 -0.85 -22.49
CA SER A 197 18.70 -1.57 -22.45
C SER A 197 19.82 -0.79 -21.74
N GLY A 198 19.58 0.44 -21.29
CA GLY A 198 20.58 1.28 -20.62
C GLY A 198 21.51 2.04 -21.59
N GLU A 199 21.21 2.01 -22.89
CA GLU A 199 21.97 2.73 -23.92
C GLU A 199 21.38 4.12 -24.16
N TRP A 200 22.17 5.01 -24.77
CA TRP A 200 21.68 6.29 -25.27
C TRP A 200 20.60 6.07 -26.36
N PRO A 201 19.55 6.90 -26.40
CA PRO A 201 18.45 6.73 -27.34
C PRO A 201 18.91 6.88 -28.80
N THR A 202 18.44 5.99 -29.66
CA THR A 202 18.72 5.97 -31.11
C THR A 202 17.42 5.90 -31.90
N ILE A 203 17.47 6.15 -33.21
CA ILE A 203 16.31 6.24 -34.14
C ILE A 203 15.34 5.04 -34.01
N GLY A 204 15.83 3.84 -33.66
CA GLY A 204 15.01 2.65 -33.44
C GLY A 204 14.73 2.25 -31.99
N ASN A 205 15.31 2.94 -30.99
CA ASN A 205 15.15 2.60 -29.57
C ASN A 205 14.83 3.87 -28.76
N PRO A 206 13.54 4.17 -28.52
CA PRO A 206 13.14 5.39 -27.83
C PRO A 206 13.55 5.38 -26.35
N PRO A 207 13.68 6.55 -25.71
CA PRO A 207 13.94 6.65 -24.28
C PRO A 207 12.86 5.92 -23.47
N ALA A 208 13.27 5.25 -22.38
CA ALA A 208 12.35 4.56 -21.48
C ALA A 208 11.54 5.54 -20.60
N GLY A 209 12.05 6.75 -20.37
CA GLY A 209 11.35 7.80 -19.63
C GLY A 209 10.27 8.44 -20.49
N ILE A 210 9.04 8.50 -19.98
CA ILE A 210 7.88 9.01 -20.72
C ILE A 210 8.06 10.47 -21.14
N PHE A 211 8.67 11.30 -20.30
CA PHE A 211 8.94 12.70 -20.64
C PHE A 211 9.94 12.81 -21.80
N TRP A 212 11.06 12.07 -21.72
CA TRP A 212 12.06 12.05 -22.78
C TRP A 212 11.54 11.40 -24.06
N GLY A 213 10.71 10.36 -23.95
CA GLY A 213 10.01 9.71 -25.06
C GLY A 213 9.03 10.66 -25.77
N PHE A 214 8.34 11.52 -25.03
CA PHE A 214 7.52 12.59 -25.59
C PHE A 214 8.36 13.63 -26.35
N VAL A 215 9.44 14.12 -25.75
CA VAL A 215 10.36 15.09 -26.41
C VAL A 215 10.95 14.47 -27.68
N TYR A 216 11.38 13.22 -27.60
CA TYR A 216 11.92 12.46 -28.73
C TYR A 216 10.88 12.24 -29.83
N GLY A 217 9.63 11.90 -29.47
CA GLY A 217 8.52 11.79 -30.41
C GLY A 217 8.22 13.12 -31.13
N LEU A 218 8.33 14.25 -30.45
CA LEU A 218 8.22 15.58 -31.08
C LEU A 218 9.36 15.86 -32.07
N MET A 219 10.59 15.46 -31.73
CA MET A 219 11.75 15.61 -32.62
C MET A 219 11.60 14.79 -33.90
N ASN A 220 11.10 13.56 -33.78
CA ASN A 220 10.96 12.62 -34.91
C ASN A 220 9.63 12.73 -35.65
N ARG A 221 8.68 13.55 -35.14
CA ARG A 221 7.31 13.70 -35.66
C ARG A 221 6.47 12.40 -35.67
N ASP A 222 6.79 11.45 -34.79
CA ASP A 222 6.02 10.22 -34.62
C ASP A 222 4.78 10.47 -33.77
N THR A 223 3.62 10.60 -34.42
CA THR A 223 2.33 10.90 -33.75
C THR A 223 1.90 9.83 -32.75
N ILE A 224 2.22 8.56 -33.02
CA ILE A 224 1.88 7.44 -32.12
C ILE A 224 2.71 7.53 -30.84
N LEU A 225 4.02 7.76 -30.95
CA LEU A 225 4.93 7.84 -29.80
C LEU A 225 4.63 9.07 -28.93
N ILE A 226 4.20 10.17 -29.54
CA ILE A 226 3.72 11.36 -28.82
C ILE A 226 2.48 11.00 -28.00
N LEU A 227 1.50 10.33 -28.62
CA LEU A 227 0.24 10.00 -27.96
C LEU A 227 0.43 8.99 -26.83
N THR A 228 1.23 7.95 -27.02
CA THR A 228 1.49 6.92 -26.00
C THR A 228 2.21 7.46 -24.78
N ASN A 229 3.01 8.52 -24.93
CA ASN A 229 3.73 9.14 -23.81
C ASN A 229 2.96 10.32 -23.16
N LEU A 230 2.19 11.09 -23.93
CA LEU A 230 1.41 12.20 -23.39
C LEU A 230 0.23 11.72 -22.53
N LEU A 231 -0.41 10.63 -22.94
CA LEU A 231 -1.64 10.13 -22.31
C LEU A 231 -1.43 9.70 -20.85
N PRO A 232 -0.40 8.89 -20.50
CA PRO A 232 -0.11 8.56 -19.11
C PRO A 232 0.29 9.77 -18.27
N MET A 233 0.99 10.76 -18.84
CA MET A 233 1.35 11.99 -18.12
C MET A 233 0.11 12.80 -17.73
N LEU A 234 -0.79 13.08 -18.68
CA LEU A 234 -2.03 13.80 -18.41
C LEU A 234 -2.94 13.03 -17.45
N SER A 235 -3.09 11.73 -17.67
CA SER A 235 -3.83 10.82 -16.80
C SER A 235 -3.32 10.90 -15.35
N THR A 236 -2.00 10.86 -15.16
CA THR A 236 -1.36 10.95 -13.84
C THR A 236 -1.72 12.25 -13.14
N THR A 237 -1.66 13.39 -13.83
CA THR A 237 -2.03 14.70 -13.27
C THR A 237 -3.51 14.77 -12.90
N VAL A 238 -4.40 14.29 -13.77
CA VAL A 238 -5.86 14.30 -13.53
C VAL A 238 -6.21 13.43 -12.32
N VAL A 239 -5.70 12.19 -12.27
CA VAL A 239 -5.94 11.29 -11.14
C VAL A 239 -5.39 11.88 -9.86
N PHE A 240 -4.18 12.46 -9.88
CA PHE A 240 -3.59 13.09 -8.71
C PHE A 240 -4.49 14.20 -8.14
N LEU A 241 -5.00 15.10 -8.99
CA LEU A 241 -5.91 16.18 -8.56
C LEU A 241 -7.23 15.64 -7.99
N ILE A 242 -7.82 14.63 -8.63
CA ILE A 242 -9.06 14.01 -8.15
C ILE A 242 -8.85 13.36 -6.78
N VAL A 243 -7.76 12.62 -6.60
CA VAL A 243 -7.45 11.98 -5.31
C VAL A 243 -7.18 13.02 -4.23
N VAL A 244 -6.37 14.04 -4.50
CA VAL A 244 -6.11 15.12 -3.53
C VAL A 244 -7.41 15.79 -3.10
N TYR A 245 -8.29 16.09 -4.06
CA TYR A 245 -9.60 16.66 -3.78
C TYR A 245 -10.43 15.73 -2.89
N ALA A 246 -10.55 14.46 -3.24
CA ALA A 246 -11.31 13.47 -2.48
C ALA A 246 -10.76 13.30 -1.05
N SER A 247 -9.43 13.27 -0.88
CA SER A 247 -8.77 13.13 0.43
C SER A 247 -8.90 14.38 1.32
N SER A 248 -9.24 15.54 0.75
CA SER A 248 -9.47 16.78 1.50
C SER A 248 -10.88 16.89 2.11
N VAL A 249 -11.82 16.08 1.64
CA VAL A 249 -13.22 16.12 2.12
C VAL A 249 -13.30 15.55 3.53
N SER A 250 -13.85 16.33 4.45
CA SER A 250 -14.06 15.93 5.85
C SER A 250 -15.39 16.45 6.38
N VAL A 251 -15.97 15.70 7.32
CA VAL A 251 -17.19 16.03 8.05
C VAL A 251 -16.80 16.53 9.44
N GLU A 252 -17.12 17.78 9.75
CA GLU A 252 -16.81 18.37 11.05
C GLU A 252 -17.96 18.16 12.05
N ILE A 253 -17.67 17.48 13.17
CA ILE A 253 -18.58 17.39 14.31
C ILE A 253 -18.11 18.37 15.39
N PRO A 254 -18.95 19.32 15.84
CA PRO A 254 -18.59 20.21 16.92
C PRO A 254 -18.55 19.44 18.26
N LEU A 255 -17.42 19.51 18.95
CA LEU A 255 -17.27 19.04 20.33
C LEU A 255 -17.09 20.24 21.25
N ALA A 256 -17.66 20.17 22.45
CA ALA A 256 -17.46 21.15 23.51
C ALA A 256 -17.00 20.47 24.78
N PHE A 257 -16.17 21.15 25.57
CA PHE A 257 -15.83 20.63 26.89
C PHE A 257 -17.06 20.64 27.79
N ALA A 258 -17.26 19.55 28.54
CA ALA A 258 -18.38 19.48 29.47
C ALA A 258 -18.23 20.47 30.62
N ALA A 259 -16.98 20.74 31.03
CA ALA A 259 -16.61 21.59 32.16
C ALA A 259 -16.42 23.08 31.81
N LEU A 260 -15.98 23.41 30.59
CA LEU A 260 -15.67 24.78 30.16
C LEU A 260 -16.75 25.30 29.20
N ARG A 261 -17.53 26.29 29.65
CA ARG A 261 -18.60 26.89 28.84
C ARG A 261 -18.00 27.81 27.77
N GLY A 262 -18.35 27.57 26.51
CA GLY A 262 -17.89 28.39 25.36
C GLY A 262 -16.61 27.90 24.68
N PHE A 263 -15.91 26.92 25.26
CA PHE A 263 -14.73 26.31 24.66
C PHE A 263 -15.11 25.03 23.92
N GLY A 264 -15.01 25.07 22.59
CA GLY A 264 -15.34 23.94 21.73
C GLY A 264 -14.33 23.78 20.61
N ARG A 265 -14.05 22.53 20.26
CA ARG A 265 -13.16 22.15 19.17
C ARG A 265 -13.97 21.40 18.12
N ARG A 266 -13.77 21.74 16.85
CA ARG A 266 -14.33 20.94 15.76
C ARG A 266 -13.46 19.72 15.56
N TRP A 267 -14.07 18.55 15.62
CA TRP A 267 -13.40 17.30 15.29
C TRP A 267 -13.78 16.90 13.87
N SER A 268 -12.79 16.89 12.98
CA SER A 268 -12.97 16.55 11.58
C SER A 268 -12.83 15.04 11.39
N LEU A 269 -13.90 14.39 10.96
CA LEU A 269 -13.90 13.03 10.44
C LEU A 269 -13.60 13.06 8.95
N ASN A 270 -12.48 12.51 8.50
CA ASN A 270 -12.18 12.42 7.07
C ASN A 270 -13.21 11.51 6.38
N LEU A 271 -13.56 11.84 5.13
CA LEU A 271 -14.45 11.00 4.30
C LEU A 271 -13.90 9.56 4.18
N PHE A 272 -12.57 9.45 4.06
CA PHE A 272 -11.84 8.20 4.15
C PHE A 272 -11.59 7.82 5.62
N TYR A 273 -12.66 7.49 6.34
CA TYR A 273 -12.63 7.26 7.78
C TYR A 273 -11.63 6.18 8.19
N THR A 274 -11.62 5.05 7.47
CA THR A 274 -10.69 3.94 7.69
C THR A 274 -9.31 4.15 7.08
N SER A 275 -9.01 5.37 6.62
CA SER A 275 -7.77 5.69 5.90
C SER A 275 -7.56 4.76 4.68
N ASN A 276 -6.30 4.44 4.36
CA ASN A 276 -5.91 3.72 3.14
C ASN A 276 -5.84 2.21 3.30
N ILE A 277 -5.97 1.73 4.54
CA ILE A 277 -5.70 0.34 4.89
C ILE A 277 -6.60 -0.62 4.10
N PRO A 278 -7.91 -0.41 3.96
CA PRO A 278 -8.77 -1.35 3.22
C PRO A 278 -8.35 -1.58 1.77
N VAL A 279 -7.86 -0.53 1.09
CA VAL A 279 -7.37 -0.64 -0.29
C VAL A 279 -6.00 -1.30 -0.35
N ILE A 280 -5.12 -1.05 0.63
CA ILE A 280 -3.86 -1.79 0.76
C ILE A 280 -4.14 -3.29 0.93
N LEU A 281 -5.07 -3.67 1.81
CA LEU A 281 -5.42 -5.08 2.05
C LEU A 281 -6.06 -5.73 0.82
N THR A 282 -6.94 -5.01 0.12
CA THR A 282 -7.56 -5.51 -1.12
C THR A 282 -6.52 -5.71 -2.23
N ALA A 283 -5.62 -4.75 -2.40
CA ALA A 283 -4.56 -4.84 -3.40
C ALA A 283 -3.55 -5.95 -3.07
N ALA A 284 -3.21 -6.13 -1.79
CA ALA A 284 -2.36 -7.23 -1.32
C ALA A 284 -3.04 -8.60 -1.50
N LEU A 285 -4.34 -8.71 -1.23
CA LEU A 285 -5.11 -9.92 -1.50
C LEU A 285 -5.05 -10.29 -2.99
N LEU A 286 -5.25 -9.30 -3.87
CA LEU A 286 -5.17 -9.49 -5.31
C LEU A 286 -3.75 -9.90 -5.76
N ALA A 287 -2.72 -9.26 -5.19
CA ALA A 287 -1.33 -9.58 -5.42
C ALA A 287 -1.01 -11.04 -5.05
N ASN A 288 -1.52 -11.50 -3.91
CA ASN A 288 -1.35 -12.88 -3.45
C ASN A 288 -2.09 -13.88 -4.36
N PHE A 289 -3.30 -13.56 -4.84
CA PHE A 289 -3.99 -14.39 -5.83
C PHE A 289 -3.21 -14.48 -7.16
N GLN A 290 -2.64 -13.37 -7.63
CA GLN A 290 -1.78 -13.35 -8.82
C GLN A 290 -0.51 -14.16 -8.61
N LEU A 291 0.11 -14.07 -7.44
CA LEU A 291 1.29 -14.85 -7.12
C LEU A 291 0.98 -16.35 -7.12
N LEU A 292 -0.08 -16.78 -6.42
CA LEU A 292 -0.52 -18.17 -6.41
C LEU A 292 -0.87 -18.64 -7.82
N GLY A 293 -1.58 -17.84 -8.61
CA GLY A 293 -1.88 -18.14 -10.00
C GLY A 293 -0.62 -18.37 -10.83
N ASN A 294 0.40 -17.51 -10.69
CA ASN A 294 1.67 -17.66 -11.40
C ASN A 294 2.50 -18.87 -10.93
N MET A 295 2.46 -19.21 -9.65
CA MET A 295 3.21 -20.34 -9.08
C MET A 295 2.58 -21.70 -9.39
N LEU A 296 1.24 -21.79 -9.37
CA LEU A 296 0.51 -23.01 -9.71
C LEU A 296 0.30 -23.17 -11.22
N ALA A 297 0.73 -22.20 -12.04
CA ALA A 297 0.62 -22.30 -13.49
C ALA A 297 1.67 -23.28 -14.03
N LYS A 298 1.19 -24.36 -14.66
CA LYS A 298 2.04 -25.31 -15.37
C LYS A 298 2.05 -24.94 -16.87
N PRO A 299 3.21 -25.03 -17.55
CA PRO A 299 3.26 -24.83 -18.99
C PRO A 299 2.35 -25.86 -19.67
N THR A 300 1.50 -25.40 -20.59
CA THR A 300 0.60 -26.26 -21.36
C THR A 300 1.37 -26.90 -22.51
N GLU A 301 1.18 -28.21 -22.75
CA GLU A 301 1.91 -28.98 -23.76
C GLU A 301 1.75 -28.43 -25.20
N GLU A 302 0.63 -27.77 -25.50
CA GLU A 302 0.37 -27.18 -26.82
C GLU A 302 1.10 -25.85 -27.08
N ASN A 303 1.50 -25.11 -26.04
CA ASN A 303 2.19 -23.81 -26.18
C ASN A 303 3.14 -23.54 -25.01
N PRO A 304 4.47 -23.53 -25.19
CA PRO A 304 5.43 -23.30 -24.11
C PRO A 304 5.34 -21.89 -23.46
N ASN A 305 4.67 -20.95 -24.13
CA ASN A 305 4.43 -19.60 -23.64
C ASN A 305 3.13 -19.47 -22.83
N LEU A 306 2.24 -20.47 -22.88
CA LEU A 306 0.97 -20.48 -22.15
C LEU A 306 1.11 -21.38 -20.92
N SER A 307 0.96 -20.81 -19.72
CA SER A 307 0.97 -21.57 -18.46
C SER A 307 -0.40 -21.48 -17.82
N CYS A 308 -1.07 -22.61 -17.63
CA CYS A 308 -2.42 -22.68 -17.07
C CYS A 308 -2.43 -23.24 -15.65
N SER A 309 -3.29 -22.67 -14.82
CA SER A 309 -3.65 -23.16 -13.50
C SER A 309 -5.16 -23.19 -13.31
N PHE A 310 -5.63 -23.72 -12.17
CA PHE A 310 -7.02 -23.61 -11.73
C PHE A 310 -7.51 -22.15 -11.66
N LEU A 311 -6.61 -21.20 -11.39
CA LEU A 311 -6.93 -19.77 -11.32
C LEU A 311 -6.95 -19.06 -12.69
N GLY A 312 -6.44 -19.68 -13.76
CA GLY A 312 -6.41 -19.11 -15.11
C GLY A 312 -5.16 -19.43 -15.92
N CYS A 313 -5.15 -19.03 -17.18
CA CYS A 313 -4.01 -19.17 -18.08
C CYS A 313 -3.29 -17.83 -18.29
N ILE A 314 -1.97 -17.91 -18.30
CA ILE A 314 -1.06 -16.78 -18.36
C ILE A 314 -0.14 -16.98 -19.55
N GLU A 315 -0.04 -15.96 -20.40
CA GLU A 315 0.85 -15.95 -21.54
C GLU A 315 2.09 -15.12 -21.24
N ARG A 316 3.26 -15.64 -21.64
CA ARG A 316 4.55 -14.96 -21.57
C ARG A 316 4.76 -14.14 -22.85
N LEU A 317 4.86 -12.82 -22.72
CA LEU A 317 5.25 -11.95 -23.83
C LEU A 317 6.77 -11.98 -24.00
N GLU A 318 7.23 -11.82 -25.25
CA GLU A 318 8.65 -11.85 -25.65
C GLU A 318 9.50 -10.75 -24.96
N GLY A 319 8.88 -9.73 -24.37
CA GLY A 319 9.53 -8.69 -23.54
C GLY A 319 9.61 -8.99 -22.05
N GLY A 320 9.40 -10.24 -21.61
CA GLY A 320 9.52 -10.64 -20.20
C GLY A 320 8.34 -10.25 -19.31
N GLY A 321 7.26 -9.73 -19.87
CA GLY A 321 5.99 -9.49 -19.17
C GLY A 321 5.07 -10.71 -19.22
N THR A 322 4.28 -10.93 -18.17
CA THR A 322 3.20 -11.94 -18.19
C THR A 322 1.85 -11.24 -18.28
N ARG A 323 0.99 -11.70 -19.20
CA ARG A 323 -0.39 -11.23 -19.29
C ARG A 323 -1.33 -12.41 -19.03
N PRO A 324 -2.26 -12.30 -18.07
CA PRO A 324 -3.33 -13.29 -17.97
C PRO A 324 -4.19 -13.21 -19.23
N VAL A 325 -4.47 -14.36 -19.85
CA VAL A 325 -5.23 -14.47 -21.10
C VAL A 325 -6.63 -15.04 -20.84
N SER A 326 -6.78 -15.93 -19.84
CA SER A 326 -8.07 -16.52 -19.50
C SER A 326 -8.18 -16.89 -18.01
N GLY A 327 -9.41 -17.12 -17.54
CA GLY A 327 -9.72 -17.56 -16.17
C GLY A 327 -10.04 -16.44 -15.18
N LEU A 328 -10.13 -16.79 -13.90
CA LEU A 328 -10.45 -15.86 -12.82
C LEU A 328 -9.42 -14.72 -12.74
N LEU A 329 -8.15 -15.02 -12.99
CA LEU A 329 -7.06 -14.05 -12.97
C LEU A 329 -7.16 -12.98 -14.08
N TYR A 330 -7.79 -13.31 -15.20
CA TYR A 330 -8.06 -12.33 -16.26
C TYR A 330 -9.04 -11.25 -15.78
N TYR A 331 -10.12 -11.67 -15.11
CA TYR A 331 -11.15 -10.75 -14.61
C TYR A 331 -10.73 -9.95 -13.38
N LEU A 332 -9.79 -10.47 -12.60
CA LEU A 332 -9.27 -9.82 -11.40
C LEU A 332 -8.07 -8.90 -11.66
N SER A 333 -7.49 -8.90 -12.86
CA SER A 333 -6.34 -8.05 -13.18
C SER A 333 -6.76 -6.78 -13.91
N ALA A 334 -6.20 -5.64 -13.51
CA ALA A 334 -6.49 -4.34 -14.12
C ALA A 334 -6.03 -4.26 -15.59
N PRO A 335 -6.87 -3.77 -16.52
CA PRO A 335 -6.46 -3.42 -17.87
C PRO A 335 -5.73 -2.06 -17.86
N SER A 336 -4.41 -2.07 -18.07
CA SER A 336 -3.58 -0.86 -17.96
C SER A 336 -3.60 0.06 -19.19
N ASN A 337 -4.08 -0.41 -20.34
CA ASN A 337 -4.02 0.31 -21.62
C ASN A 337 -5.40 0.66 -22.19
N MET A 338 -6.45 0.60 -21.36
CA MET A 338 -7.83 0.79 -21.80
C MET A 338 -8.01 2.09 -22.59
N LEU A 339 -7.39 3.18 -22.15
CA LEU A 339 -7.56 4.49 -22.81
C LEU A 339 -6.95 4.51 -24.22
N LEU A 340 -5.87 3.76 -24.45
CA LEU A 340 -5.26 3.60 -25.77
C LEU A 340 -6.09 2.64 -26.65
N ASP A 341 -6.61 1.57 -26.06
CA ASP A 341 -7.49 0.60 -26.74
C ASP A 341 -8.84 1.24 -27.16
N LEU A 342 -9.34 2.18 -26.34
CA LEU A 342 -10.54 2.99 -26.60
C LEU A 342 -10.35 3.90 -27.82
N ILE A 343 -9.19 4.55 -27.91
CA ILE A 343 -8.85 5.49 -28.99
C ILE A 343 -8.51 4.74 -30.28
N THR A 344 -7.90 3.55 -30.20
CA THR A 344 -7.54 2.74 -31.37
C THR A 344 -8.70 1.91 -31.94
N GLY A 345 -9.87 1.94 -31.30
CA GLY A 345 -11.09 1.29 -31.81
C GLY A 345 -11.18 -0.22 -31.59
N ASN A 346 -10.24 -0.83 -30.86
CA ASN A 346 -10.23 -2.26 -30.52
C ASN A 346 -11.14 -2.56 -29.31
N PHE A 347 -12.44 -2.29 -29.47
CA PHE A 347 -13.45 -2.61 -28.45
C PHE A 347 -13.86 -4.08 -28.54
N GLU A 348 -13.17 -4.96 -27.82
CA GLU A 348 -13.73 -6.27 -27.52
C GLU A 348 -14.76 -6.17 -26.39
N SER A 349 -15.93 -6.79 -26.57
CA SER A 349 -16.97 -6.93 -25.53
C SER A 349 -16.44 -7.59 -24.25
N ARG A 350 -15.38 -8.41 -24.36
CA ARG A 350 -14.65 -9.02 -23.24
C ARG A 350 -13.96 -7.99 -22.33
N LEU A 351 -13.52 -6.86 -22.87
CA LEU A 351 -12.83 -5.82 -22.10
C LEU A 351 -13.80 -5.08 -21.18
N LEU A 352 -15.02 -4.80 -21.65
CA LEU A 352 -16.05 -4.14 -20.86
C LEU A 352 -16.48 -5.01 -19.66
N LEU A 353 -16.64 -6.32 -19.89
CA LEU A 353 -16.96 -7.26 -18.81
C LEU A 353 -15.83 -7.30 -17.77
N ARG A 354 -14.56 -7.31 -18.22
CA ARG A 354 -13.38 -7.27 -17.33
C ARG A 354 -13.32 -6.00 -16.48
N VAL A 355 -13.58 -4.84 -17.06
CA VAL A 355 -13.63 -3.56 -16.34
C VAL A 355 -14.69 -3.61 -15.25
N LEU A 356 -15.89 -4.07 -15.59
CA LEU A 356 -17.01 -4.15 -14.63
C LEU A 356 -16.71 -5.13 -13.50
N THR A 357 -16.23 -6.34 -13.81
CA THR A 357 -15.90 -7.34 -12.79
C THR A 357 -14.78 -6.87 -11.88
N TYR A 358 -13.75 -6.22 -12.43
CA TYR A 358 -12.63 -5.71 -11.66
C TYR A 358 -13.06 -4.58 -10.73
N THR A 359 -13.81 -3.58 -11.22
CA THR A 359 -14.33 -2.49 -10.37
C THR A 359 -15.24 -3.02 -9.28
N LEU A 360 -16.16 -3.93 -9.61
CA LEU A 360 -17.08 -4.50 -8.63
C LEU A 360 -16.33 -5.27 -7.55
N PHE A 361 -15.37 -6.10 -7.93
CA PHE A 361 -14.53 -6.82 -6.98
C PHE A 361 -13.74 -5.86 -6.07
N MET A 362 -13.10 -4.84 -6.64
CA MET A 362 -12.32 -3.86 -5.88
C MET A 362 -13.18 -3.09 -4.87
N VAL A 363 -14.38 -2.66 -5.27
CA VAL A 363 -15.32 -1.95 -4.40
C VAL A 363 -15.84 -2.84 -3.28
N VAL A 364 -16.28 -4.07 -3.59
CA VAL A 364 -16.82 -5.00 -2.60
C VAL A 364 -15.76 -5.36 -1.55
N CYS A 365 -14.53 -5.69 -1.99
CA CYS A 365 -13.44 -5.98 -1.07
C CYS A 365 -13.05 -4.75 -0.24
N ALA A 366 -12.99 -3.55 -0.83
CA ALA A 366 -12.66 -2.33 -0.09
C ALA A 366 -13.72 -1.99 0.98
N ILE A 367 -15.02 -2.17 0.70
CA ILE A 367 -16.10 -2.01 1.69
C ILE A 367 -15.94 -3.03 2.81
N MET A 368 -15.77 -4.31 2.45
CA MET A 368 -15.63 -5.41 3.40
C MET A 368 -14.46 -5.14 4.36
N PHE A 369 -13.27 -4.84 3.84
CA PHE A 369 -12.11 -4.52 4.67
C PHE A 369 -12.27 -3.22 5.45
N SER A 370 -12.97 -2.22 4.94
CA SER A 370 -13.26 -0.98 5.68
C SER A 370 -14.13 -1.26 6.91
N VAL A 371 -15.23 -2.00 6.74
CA VAL A 371 -16.11 -2.36 7.87
C VAL A 371 -15.37 -3.21 8.89
N PHE A 372 -14.60 -4.20 8.44
CA PHE A 372 -13.77 -5.00 9.35
C PHE A 372 -12.75 -4.13 10.10
N TRP A 373 -12.13 -3.16 9.43
CA TRP A 373 -11.14 -2.28 10.04
C TRP A 373 -11.72 -1.38 11.13
N VAL A 374 -12.94 -0.86 10.93
CA VAL A 374 -13.64 -0.06 11.97
C VAL A 374 -13.87 -0.89 13.23
N ASN A 375 -14.30 -2.15 13.07
CA ASN A 375 -14.65 -3.02 14.18
C ASN A 375 -13.42 -3.53 14.94
N THR A 376 -12.29 -3.78 14.25
CA THR A 376 -11.08 -4.32 14.89
C THR A 376 -10.19 -3.23 15.46
N SER A 377 -10.16 -2.02 14.90
CA SER A 377 -9.22 -0.98 15.32
C SER A 377 -9.71 -0.11 16.48
N GLY A 378 -10.84 -0.44 17.10
CA GLY A 378 -11.47 0.39 18.13
C GLY A 378 -11.92 1.77 17.61
N MET A 379 -12.17 1.87 16.30
CA MET A 379 -12.72 3.05 15.63
C MET A 379 -14.24 2.94 15.47
N ASP A 380 -14.86 1.95 16.10
CA ASP A 380 -16.30 1.82 16.16
C ASP A 380 -16.91 2.97 17.00
N ALA A 381 -18.19 3.26 16.74
CA ALA A 381 -18.87 4.39 17.36
C ALA A 381 -18.94 4.32 18.89
N GLU A 382 -18.88 3.11 19.46
CA GLU A 382 -18.88 2.91 20.91
C GLU A 382 -17.52 3.24 21.53
N SER A 383 -16.44 2.67 21.01
CA SER A 383 -15.08 2.95 21.48
C SER A 383 -14.73 4.43 21.35
N VAL A 384 -15.10 5.08 20.24
CA VAL A 384 -14.88 6.52 20.04
C VAL A 384 -15.70 7.36 21.03
N ALA A 385 -16.96 6.98 21.30
CA ALA A 385 -17.80 7.68 22.27
C ALA A 385 -17.24 7.59 23.70
N GLU A 386 -16.72 6.42 24.08
CA GLU A 386 -16.04 6.20 25.37
C GLU A 386 -14.80 7.08 25.50
N GLN A 387 -13.97 7.15 24.45
CA GLN A 387 -12.76 8.00 24.42
C GLN A 387 -13.10 9.50 24.50
N ILE A 388 -14.10 9.97 23.74
CA ILE A 388 -14.51 11.39 23.79
C ILE A 388 -15.03 11.74 25.19
N THR A 389 -15.82 10.85 25.80
CA THR A 389 -16.40 11.09 27.12
C THR A 389 -15.33 11.03 28.22
N SER A 390 -14.34 10.14 28.12
CA SER A 390 -13.25 10.04 29.10
C SER A 390 -12.33 11.26 29.11
N ILE A 391 -12.20 11.96 27.98
CA ILE A 391 -11.49 13.24 27.86
C ILE A 391 -12.35 14.43 28.38
N GLY A 392 -13.60 14.18 28.78
CA GLY A 392 -14.52 15.21 29.28
C GLY A 392 -15.15 16.08 28.18
N LEU A 393 -15.10 15.63 26.92
CA LEU A 393 -15.76 16.27 25.79
C LEU A 393 -17.20 15.76 25.65
N LYS A 394 -18.09 16.63 25.18
CA LYS A 394 -19.49 16.31 24.84
C LYS A 394 -19.90 17.00 23.56
N ILE A 395 -20.90 16.44 22.87
CA ILE A 395 -21.52 17.10 21.73
C ILE A 395 -22.45 18.19 22.27
N PRO A 396 -22.34 19.46 21.82
CA PRO A 396 -23.22 20.54 22.23
C PRO A 396 -24.70 20.16 22.04
N GLY A 397 -25.53 20.43 23.04
CA GLY A 397 -26.96 20.09 23.02
C GLY A 397 -27.31 18.69 23.56
N TYR A 398 -26.33 17.79 23.74
CA TYR A 398 -26.55 16.46 24.31
C TYR A 398 -25.98 16.32 25.73
N ARG A 399 -26.57 15.43 26.54
CA ARG A 399 -26.00 15.07 27.86
C ARG A 399 -24.71 14.27 27.65
N SER A 400 -23.75 14.43 28.56
CA SER A 400 -22.45 13.74 28.57
C SER A 400 -22.56 12.27 29.00
N ASN A 401 -23.44 11.51 28.34
CA ASN A 401 -23.58 10.08 28.53
C ASN A 401 -22.98 9.36 27.31
N PRO A 402 -22.04 8.42 27.48
CA PRO A 402 -21.44 7.67 26.38
C PRO A 402 -22.47 7.07 25.42
N LYS A 403 -23.60 6.59 25.95
CA LYS A 403 -24.68 6.01 25.13
C LYS A 403 -25.32 7.01 24.16
N ILE A 404 -25.43 8.27 24.56
CA ILE A 404 -26.03 9.33 23.74
C ILE A 404 -25.02 9.79 22.67
N VAL A 405 -23.75 9.94 23.06
CA VAL A 405 -22.68 10.27 22.11
C VAL A 405 -22.53 9.17 21.06
N LYS A 406 -22.60 7.90 21.48
CA LYS A 406 -22.63 6.73 20.59
C LYS A 406 -23.77 6.83 19.59
N GLN A 407 -25.01 7.10 20.01
CA GLN A 407 -26.16 7.21 19.09
C GLN A 407 -25.96 8.27 17.99
N VAL A 408 -25.30 9.38 18.32
CA VAL A 408 -24.98 10.41 17.32
C VAL A 408 -23.88 9.92 16.38
N LEU A 409 -22.80 9.35 16.91
CA LEU A 409 -21.67 8.85 16.11
C LEU A 409 -22.03 7.65 15.23
N ASP A 410 -22.93 6.78 15.69
CA ASP A 410 -23.41 5.59 14.96
C ASP A 410 -24.20 5.97 13.70
N LYS A 411 -24.73 7.20 13.64
CA LYS A 411 -25.33 7.75 12.41
C LYS A 411 -24.29 8.14 11.36
N TYR A 412 -23.03 8.41 11.75
CA TYR A 412 -21.98 8.89 10.86
C TYR A 412 -20.92 7.84 10.55
N ILE A 413 -20.41 7.12 11.54
CA ILE A 413 -19.23 6.23 11.40
C ILE A 413 -19.50 5.04 10.45
N PRO A 414 -20.53 4.21 10.62
CA PRO A 414 -20.78 3.09 9.72
C PRO A 414 -21.05 3.51 8.27
N PRO A 415 -21.87 4.54 7.98
CA PRO A 415 -22.01 5.05 6.61
C PRO A 415 -20.71 5.59 6.04
N LEU A 416 -19.90 6.29 6.84
CA LEU A 416 -18.58 6.78 6.41
C LEU A 416 -17.62 5.64 6.08
N ALA A 417 -17.68 4.53 6.82
CA ALA A 417 -16.88 3.34 6.52
C ALA A 417 -17.29 2.72 5.17
N VAL A 418 -18.58 2.51 4.94
CA VAL A 418 -19.08 1.90 3.70
C VAL A 418 -18.88 2.82 2.50
N ILE A 419 -19.28 4.10 2.61
CA ILE A 419 -19.14 5.09 1.52
C ILE A 419 -17.66 5.38 1.25
N GLY A 420 -16.86 5.55 2.31
CA GLY A 420 -15.43 5.75 2.21
C GLY A 420 -14.75 4.56 1.52
N GLY A 421 -14.99 3.33 1.98
CA GLY A 421 -14.46 2.12 1.36
C GLY A 421 -14.87 1.98 -0.12
N ALA A 422 -16.15 2.24 -0.43
CA ALA A 422 -16.66 2.19 -1.78
C ALA A 422 -16.01 3.24 -2.71
N LEU A 423 -15.90 4.49 -2.25
CA LEU A 423 -15.29 5.58 -3.01
C LEU A 423 -13.81 5.33 -3.26
N ILE A 424 -13.05 4.88 -2.26
CA ILE A 424 -11.63 4.60 -2.46
C ILE A 424 -11.46 3.41 -3.42
N GLY A 425 -12.26 2.35 -3.30
CA GLY A 425 -12.24 1.22 -4.24
C GLY A 425 -12.58 1.63 -5.68
N LEU A 426 -13.56 2.52 -5.85
CA LEU A 426 -13.94 3.06 -7.16
C LEU A 426 -12.84 3.94 -7.74
N LEU A 427 -12.27 4.85 -6.94
CA LEU A 427 -11.17 5.73 -7.36
C LEU A 427 -9.92 4.92 -7.73
N ALA A 428 -9.62 3.87 -6.97
CA ALA A 428 -8.52 2.95 -7.25
C ALA A 428 -8.70 2.25 -8.60
N ALA A 429 -9.88 1.66 -8.84
CA ALA A 429 -10.19 1.01 -10.11
C ALA A 429 -10.16 1.99 -11.28
N PHE A 430 -10.76 3.17 -11.13
CA PHE A 430 -10.74 4.22 -12.14
C PHE A 430 -9.30 4.63 -12.48
N ALA A 431 -8.47 4.84 -11.47
CA ALA A 431 -7.09 5.25 -11.66
C ALA A 431 -6.28 4.17 -12.40
N ASP A 432 -6.51 2.89 -12.14
CA ASP A 432 -5.80 1.80 -12.83
C ASP A 432 -6.18 1.70 -14.32
N PHE A 433 -7.42 2.02 -14.69
CA PHE A 433 -7.86 2.04 -16.10
C PHE A 433 -7.24 3.17 -16.93
N THR A 434 -6.94 4.29 -16.27
CA THR A 434 -6.38 5.47 -16.94
C THR A 434 -4.89 5.34 -17.26
N GLY A 435 -4.22 4.26 -16.83
CA GLY A 435 -2.82 3.99 -17.19
C GLY A 435 -1.80 4.94 -16.56
N ALA A 436 -2.08 5.48 -15.38
CA ALA A 436 -1.19 6.44 -14.72
C ALA A 436 0.21 5.87 -14.36
N LEU A 437 1.21 6.75 -14.29
CA LEU A 437 2.65 6.47 -14.26
C LEU A 437 3.17 5.64 -13.06
N GLY A 438 2.36 5.40 -12.03
CA GLY A 438 2.72 4.65 -10.82
C GLY A 438 1.75 3.52 -10.44
N SER A 439 0.88 3.08 -11.37
CA SER A 439 -0.39 2.40 -11.07
C SER A 439 -1.36 3.33 -10.32
N GLY A 440 -2.62 3.31 -10.72
CA GLY A 440 -3.63 4.17 -10.16
C GLY A 440 -3.87 3.94 -8.67
N THR A 441 -3.94 2.68 -8.26
CA THR A 441 -3.98 2.28 -6.85
C THR A 441 -2.76 2.81 -6.07
N GLY A 442 -1.55 2.63 -6.59
CA GLY A 442 -0.31 3.10 -5.94
C GLY A 442 -0.30 4.62 -5.72
N MET A 443 -0.74 5.39 -6.72
CA MET A 443 -0.83 6.85 -6.58
C MET A 443 -1.85 7.27 -5.52
N LEU A 444 -3.03 6.63 -5.51
CA LEU A 444 -4.06 6.94 -4.53
C LEU A 444 -3.55 6.75 -3.10
N LEU A 445 -2.89 5.61 -2.86
CA LEU A 445 -2.30 5.28 -1.57
C LEU A 445 -1.26 6.32 -1.18
N THR A 446 -0.36 6.67 -2.09
CA THR A 446 0.73 7.62 -1.84
C THR A 446 0.20 9.00 -1.45
N VAL A 447 -0.74 9.55 -2.21
CA VAL A 447 -1.33 10.87 -1.92
C VAL A 447 -1.95 10.88 -0.54
N THR A 448 -2.73 9.85 -0.21
CA THR A 448 -3.45 9.83 1.06
C THR A 448 -2.53 9.54 2.24
N ILE A 449 -1.47 8.75 2.04
CA ILE A 449 -0.40 8.55 3.05
C ILE A 449 0.31 9.89 3.32
N LEU A 450 0.71 10.61 2.28
CA LEU A 450 1.36 11.92 2.41
C LEU A 450 0.45 12.94 3.09
N TYR A 451 -0.84 12.94 2.77
CA TYR A 451 -1.82 13.79 3.45
C TYR A 451 -1.94 13.45 4.94
N ASN A 452 -1.98 12.16 5.29
CA ASN A 452 -1.99 11.72 6.68
C ASN A 452 -0.71 12.11 7.43
N PHE A 453 0.47 11.96 6.81
CA PHE A 453 1.74 12.42 7.38
C PHE A 453 1.76 13.94 7.56
N TYR A 454 1.22 14.69 6.61
CA TYR A 454 1.08 16.14 6.73
C TYR A 454 0.20 16.52 7.93
N GLN A 455 -0.93 15.85 8.13
CA GLN A 455 -1.81 16.10 9.28
C GLN A 455 -1.13 15.74 10.60
N GLN A 456 -0.44 14.61 10.68
CA GLN A 456 0.32 14.21 11.87
C GLN A 456 1.42 15.23 12.20
N LEU A 457 2.20 15.66 11.20
CA LEU A 457 3.25 16.66 11.38
C LEU A 457 2.68 18.01 11.85
N LYS A 458 1.52 18.40 11.32
CA LYS A 458 0.81 19.62 11.74
C LYS A 458 0.39 19.53 13.20
N MET A 459 -0.19 18.40 13.62
CA MET A 459 -0.58 18.18 15.01
C MET A 459 0.61 18.20 15.97
N GLU A 460 1.70 17.49 15.64
CA GLU A 460 2.89 17.47 16.51
C GLU A 460 3.58 18.83 16.62
N ARG A 461 3.64 19.61 15.53
CA ARG A 461 4.16 20.99 15.58
C ARG A 461 3.30 21.90 16.44
N LEU A 462 1.98 21.70 16.49
CA LEU A 462 1.09 22.46 17.35
C LEU A 462 1.30 22.10 18.83
N GLU A 463 1.54 20.82 19.14
CA GLU A 463 1.84 20.39 20.51
C GLU A 463 3.19 20.93 21.02
N GLY A 464 4.18 21.00 20.13
CA GLY A 464 5.50 21.59 20.39
C GLY A 464 5.58 23.12 20.24
N ALA A 465 4.51 23.80 19.85
CA ALA A 465 4.51 25.25 19.66
C ALA A 465 4.62 26.01 20.99
N HIS A 466 5.30 27.17 20.95
CA HIS A 466 5.49 28.06 22.09
C HIS A 466 4.14 28.42 22.74
N PRO A 467 4.04 28.54 24.08
CA PRO A 467 2.77 28.79 24.79
C PRO A 467 1.98 30.01 24.27
N ILE A 468 2.65 31.00 23.69
CA ILE A 468 2.02 32.17 23.07
C ILE A 468 1.21 31.81 21.82
N VAL A 469 1.69 30.86 21.01
CA VAL A 469 0.96 30.33 19.84
C VAL A 469 -0.22 29.47 20.27
N LYS A 470 -0.09 28.73 21.38
CA LYS A 470 -1.21 28.03 22.03
C LYS A 470 -2.27 29.01 22.53
N LYS A 471 -1.87 30.16 23.07
CA LYS A 471 -2.77 31.22 23.55
C LYS A 471 -3.48 31.99 22.42
N ILE A 472 -2.82 32.19 21.27
CA ILE A 472 -3.41 32.83 20.09
C ILE A 472 -4.36 31.89 19.33
N MET A 473 -4.10 30.57 19.35
CA MET A 473 -4.94 29.56 18.69
C MET A 473 -5.96 28.87 19.62
N GLY A 474 -6.06 29.30 20.88
CA GLY A 474 -7.06 28.77 21.84
C GLY A 474 -6.81 27.31 22.23
N VAL A 475 -5.61 26.98 22.71
CA VAL A 475 -5.24 25.66 23.25
C VAL A 475 -4.95 25.72 24.77
N GLU A 476 -5.48 26.72 25.47
CA GLU A 476 -5.64 26.71 26.93
C GLU A 476 -7.08 27.04 27.31
#